data_AF-A0A925U6F7-F1
#
_entry.id   AF-A0A925U6F7-F1
#
_cell.length_a   1.000
_cell.length_b   1.000
_cell.length_c   1.000
_cell.angle_alpha   90.00
_cell.angle_beta   90.00
_cell.angle_gamma   90.00
#
_symmetry.space_group_name_H-M   'P 1'
#
loop_
_entity.id
_entity.type
_entity.pdbx_description
1 polymer ?
#
loop_
_entity_poly.entity_id
_entity_poly.type
_entity_poly.pdbx_seq_one_letter_code
_entity_poly.pdbx_strand_id
1 'polypeptide(L)'
;MIQQALFLLLLLSAITFFSKNSKKIVRNIRLGRPENRSDFPAERFKIMLKVAFGQTKMAARPIPALLHFFVYAGFIIINIEIIEIIIDGIFGTHRIFAKPLGSFYTFLIAAFEWLALSIILACAIFLIRRNVIRIKRFFGVEMTAWPRSDANYILYFEIILMSAFLLMNAADYRLTQLTYGEALSSAAFPVSSVIASHLPESTSSLYLAERFFWWLHITGIFIFLNYLPYSKHLHILMAFPNTYYSSLTPKSELNNMPSVTNEVKAMLDPGFVPEPGSTGSFGARDVTDLSWKSLMDAYTCTECGRCTSECPANITGKLLSPRKIMMDTRDRLTEFGRNLDMRGSEYNDGKNLLDDYITREEIWACTTCQACLKACPVNIDPMAIIIDLRRYIVMEESKAPSSINNMFNNIENNAAPWKYSASDRLNWAKNS
;
A
#
# COMPACT_ATOMS: atom_id res chain seq x y z
N MET A 1 12.97 -32.44 19.80
CA MET A 1 11.76 -31.98 20.51
C MET A 1 11.85 -30.54 20.99
N ILE A 2 12.96 -30.08 21.59
CA ILE A 2 13.11 -28.68 22.04
C ILE A 2 13.03 -27.69 20.86
N GLN A 3 13.71 -27.98 19.75
CA GLN A 3 13.71 -27.12 18.56
C GLN A 3 12.30 -26.91 17.99
N GLN A 4 11.51 -27.98 17.88
CA GLN A 4 10.12 -27.93 17.41
C GLN A 4 9.23 -27.15 18.37
N ALA A 5 9.40 -27.32 19.69
CA ALA A 5 8.64 -26.57 20.68
C ALA A 5 8.93 -25.06 20.61
N LEU A 6 10.19 -24.68 20.46
CA LEU A 6 10.59 -23.28 20.26
C LEU A 6 10.02 -22.73 18.95
N PHE A 7 10.08 -23.52 17.87
CA PHE A 7 9.52 -23.14 16.57
C PHE A 7 8.01 -22.89 16.65
N LEU A 8 7.25 -23.80 17.26
CA LEU A 8 5.81 -23.67 17.45
C LEU A 8 5.45 -22.45 18.30
N LEU A 9 6.19 -22.20 19.39
CA LEU A 9 5.99 -21.00 20.21
C LEU A 9 6.21 -19.71 19.40
N LEU A 10 7.27 -19.67 18.60
CA LEU A 10 7.59 -18.53 17.75
C LEU A 10 6.52 -18.32 16.66
N LEU A 11 6.10 -19.39 15.98
CA LEU A 11 5.05 -19.35 14.95
C LEU A 11 3.71 -18.86 15.54
N LEU A 12 3.26 -19.44 16.66
CA LEU A 12 1.99 -19.08 17.30
C LEU A 12 1.99 -17.65 17.82
N SER A 13 3.09 -17.21 18.42
CA SER A 13 3.23 -15.82 18.87
C SER A 13 3.21 -14.85 17.70
N ALA A 14 3.96 -15.13 16.63
CA ALA A 14 3.99 -14.30 15.42
C ALA A 14 2.61 -14.15 14.77
N ILE A 15 1.86 -15.25 14.61
CA ILE A 15 0.49 -15.24 14.05
C ILE A 15 -0.47 -14.47 14.97
N THR A 16 -0.35 -14.64 16.29
CA THR A 16 -1.23 -13.98 17.26
C THR A 16 -1.04 -12.46 17.24
N PHE A 17 0.20 -11.99 17.27
CA PHE A 17 0.50 -10.55 17.21
C PHE A 17 0.07 -9.94 15.88
N PHE A 18 0.37 -10.60 14.76
CA PHE A 18 -0.02 -10.13 13.44
C PHE A 18 -1.55 -10.04 13.31
N SER A 19 -2.27 -11.07 13.77
CA SER A 19 -3.74 -11.10 13.74
C SER A 19 -4.36 -10.00 14.59
N LYS A 20 -3.82 -9.72 15.78
CA LYS A 20 -4.29 -8.62 16.64
C LYS A 20 -4.13 -7.26 15.97
N ASN A 21 -2.96 -6.99 15.39
CA ASN A 21 -2.68 -5.70 14.76
C ASN A 21 -3.44 -5.51 13.43
N SER A 22 -3.59 -6.57 12.63
CA SER A 22 -4.43 -6.56 11.44
C SER A 22 -5.90 -6.27 11.76
N LYS A 23 -6.44 -6.84 12.86
CA LYS A 23 -7.80 -6.52 13.33
C LYS A 23 -7.96 -5.04 13.69
N LYS A 24 -6.94 -4.40 14.27
CA LYS A 24 -6.96 -2.95 14.56
C LYS A 24 -7.05 -2.12 13.29
N ILE A 25 -6.27 -2.45 12.26
CA ILE A 25 -6.34 -1.78 10.95
C ILE A 25 -7.72 -1.92 10.34
N VAL A 26 -8.27 -3.15 10.30
CA VAL A 26 -9.62 -3.41 9.78
C VAL A 26 -10.68 -2.63 10.55
N ARG A 27 -10.59 -2.59 11.89
CA ARG A 27 -11.48 -1.77 12.71
C ARG A 27 -11.36 -0.29 12.35
N ASN A 28 -10.13 0.24 12.23
CA ASN A 28 -9.90 1.64 11.90
C ASN A 28 -10.50 2.00 10.53
N ILE A 29 -10.34 1.13 9.53
CA ILE A 29 -10.96 1.30 8.21
C ILE A 29 -12.50 1.35 8.33
N ARG A 30 -13.08 0.51 9.19
CA ARG A 30 -14.54 0.45 9.44
C ARG A 30 -15.09 1.60 10.29
N LEU A 31 -14.25 2.51 10.79
CA LEU A 31 -14.73 3.74 11.43
C LEU A 31 -15.30 4.74 10.41
N GLY A 32 -14.93 4.59 9.13
CA GLY A 32 -15.44 5.45 8.06
C GLY A 32 -16.90 5.17 7.74
N ARG A 33 -17.56 6.17 7.14
CA ARG A 33 -18.96 6.10 6.72
C ARG A 33 -19.19 4.92 5.75
N PRO A 34 -20.38 4.29 5.79
CA PRO A 34 -20.72 3.22 4.88
C PRO A 34 -20.75 3.75 3.43
N GLU A 35 -20.14 2.98 2.53
CA GLU A 35 -20.14 3.24 1.09
C GLU A 35 -20.33 1.91 0.37
N ASN A 36 -21.28 1.84 -0.56
CA ASN A 36 -21.53 0.60 -1.28
C ASN A 36 -20.53 0.44 -2.44
N ARG A 37 -19.73 -0.62 -2.39
CA ARG A 37 -18.77 -1.02 -3.44
C ARG A 37 -18.87 -2.53 -3.74
N SER A 38 -20.05 -3.11 -3.52
CA SER A 38 -20.31 -4.56 -3.70
C SER A 38 -20.96 -4.90 -5.05
N ASP A 39 -21.15 -3.90 -5.90
CA ASP A 39 -21.65 -4.00 -7.27
C ASP A 39 -20.62 -4.63 -8.23
N PHE A 40 -21.10 -5.32 -9.27
CA PHE A 40 -20.29 -5.91 -10.35
C PHE A 40 -19.04 -6.69 -9.90
N PRO A 41 -19.18 -7.74 -9.06
CA PRO A 41 -18.05 -8.44 -8.46
C PRO A 41 -17.07 -9.04 -9.49
N ALA A 42 -17.56 -9.48 -10.66
CA ALA A 42 -16.72 -10.02 -11.72
C ALA A 42 -15.77 -8.97 -12.33
N GLU A 43 -16.28 -7.76 -12.61
CA GLU A 43 -15.45 -6.67 -13.16
C GLU A 43 -14.43 -6.18 -12.12
N ARG A 44 -14.82 -6.09 -10.85
CA ARG A 44 -13.91 -5.77 -9.74
C ARG A 44 -12.78 -6.79 -9.59
N PHE A 45 -13.12 -8.07 -9.67
CA PHE A 45 -12.13 -9.15 -9.63
C PHE A 45 -11.16 -9.07 -10.81
N LYS A 46 -11.67 -8.81 -12.02
CA LYS A 46 -10.85 -8.59 -13.22
C LYS A 46 -9.90 -7.40 -13.07
N ILE A 47 -10.35 -6.29 -12.49
CA ILE A 47 -9.50 -5.13 -12.18
C ILE A 47 -8.42 -5.51 -11.17
N MET A 48 -8.78 -6.19 -10.09
CA MET A 48 -7.82 -6.66 -9.08
C MET A 48 -6.75 -7.54 -9.74
N LEU A 49 -7.13 -8.54 -10.53
CA LEU A 49 -6.17 -9.41 -11.21
C LEU A 49 -5.26 -8.63 -12.17
N LYS A 50 -5.83 -7.73 -12.98
CA LYS A 50 -5.08 -6.90 -13.92
C LYS A 50 -4.07 -5.97 -13.23
N VAL A 51 -4.40 -5.47 -12.05
CA VAL A 51 -3.54 -4.52 -11.32
C VAL A 51 -2.55 -5.26 -10.42
N ALA A 52 -3.01 -6.21 -9.61
CA ALA A 52 -2.19 -6.93 -8.64
C ALA A 52 -1.16 -7.85 -9.33
N PHE A 53 -1.60 -8.67 -10.30
CA PHE A 53 -0.70 -9.59 -11.03
C PHE A 53 -0.14 -8.95 -12.30
N GLY A 54 -0.97 -8.21 -13.04
CA GLY A 54 -0.53 -7.62 -14.30
C GLY A 54 0.39 -6.40 -14.16
N GLN A 55 0.44 -5.76 -12.98
CA GLN A 55 1.26 -4.57 -12.69
C GLN A 55 1.25 -3.49 -13.79
N THR A 56 0.13 -3.36 -14.52
CA THR A 56 0.05 -2.63 -15.81
C THR A 56 0.51 -1.17 -15.74
N LYS A 57 0.34 -0.52 -14.59
CA LYS A 57 0.77 0.87 -14.36
C LYS A 57 2.24 1.02 -13.97
N MET A 58 2.94 -0.05 -13.61
CA MET A 58 4.37 0.01 -13.26
C MET A 58 5.23 0.23 -14.51
N ALA A 59 4.83 -0.35 -15.65
CA ALA A 59 5.53 -0.24 -16.93
C ALA A 59 5.79 1.20 -17.42
N ALA A 60 5.04 2.18 -16.92
CA ALA A 60 5.26 3.60 -17.21
C ALA A 60 6.67 4.10 -16.79
N ARG A 61 7.38 3.37 -15.92
CA ARG A 61 8.78 3.65 -15.57
C ARG A 61 9.55 2.32 -15.65
N PRO A 62 10.24 2.02 -16.79
CA PRO A 62 10.80 0.70 -17.06
C PRO A 62 11.78 0.19 -15.99
N ILE A 63 12.69 1.03 -15.50
CA ILE A 63 13.70 0.59 -14.53
C ILE A 63 13.05 0.17 -13.19
N PRO A 64 12.23 1.01 -12.51
CA PRO A 64 11.50 0.55 -11.33
C PRO A 64 10.58 -0.64 -11.60
N ALA A 65 9.98 -0.74 -12.78
CA ALA A 65 9.11 -1.86 -13.13
C ALA A 65 9.88 -3.19 -13.16
N LEU A 66 11.05 -3.21 -13.81
CA LEU A 66 11.90 -4.39 -13.90
C LEU A 66 12.40 -4.83 -12.51
N LEU A 67 12.91 -3.88 -11.72
CA LEU A 67 13.41 -4.17 -10.37
C LEU A 67 12.29 -4.69 -9.45
N HIS A 68 11.11 -4.05 -9.49
CA HIS A 68 9.96 -4.47 -8.70
C HIS A 68 9.39 -5.81 -9.17
N PHE A 69 9.47 -6.12 -10.47
CA PHE A 69 9.06 -7.41 -11.00
C PHE A 69 9.85 -8.56 -10.38
N PHE A 70 11.18 -8.46 -10.27
CA PHE A 70 11.98 -9.50 -9.62
C PHE A 70 11.65 -9.66 -8.14
N VAL A 71 11.45 -8.54 -7.41
CA VAL A 71 11.03 -8.58 -6.01
C VAL A 71 9.65 -9.24 -5.87
N TYR A 72 8.70 -8.89 -6.74
CA TYR A 72 7.35 -9.45 -6.72
C TYR A 72 7.29 -10.93 -7.11
N ALA A 73 7.96 -11.31 -8.20
CA ALA A 73 8.04 -12.69 -8.66
C ALA A 73 8.75 -13.56 -7.62
N GLY A 74 9.87 -13.07 -7.08
CA GLY A 74 10.57 -13.70 -5.97
C GLY A 74 9.67 -13.90 -4.76
N PHE A 75 8.95 -12.86 -4.33
CA PHE A 75 7.99 -12.97 -3.23
C PHE A 75 6.95 -14.08 -3.49
N ILE A 76 6.27 -14.09 -4.64
CA ILE A 76 5.23 -15.10 -4.92
C ILE A 76 5.80 -16.51 -4.96
N ILE A 77 6.94 -16.69 -5.64
CA ILE A 77 7.50 -18.01 -5.93
C ILE A 77 8.20 -18.59 -4.69
N ILE A 78 8.98 -17.79 -3.95
CA ILE A 78 9.70 -18.23 -2.74
C ILE A 78 8.74 -18.53 -1.58
N ASN A 79 7.50 -18.01 -1.59
CA ASN A 79 6.49 -18.42 -0.59
C ASN A 79 6.20 -19.94 -0.62
N ILE A 80 6.41 -20.62 -1.76
CA ILE A 80 6.31 -22.08 -1.84
C ILE A 80 7.38 -22.76 -0.95
N GLU A 81 8.58 -22.21 -0.93
CA GLU A 81 9.68 -22.69 -0.09
C GLU A 81 9.48 -22.35 1.38
N ILE A 82 8.89 -21.19 1.69
CA ILE A 82 8.52 -20.84 3.06
C ILE A 82 7.56 -21.89 3.65
N ILE A 83 6.64 -22.44 2.83
CA ILE A 83 5.77 -23.55 3.25
C ILE A 83 6.61 -24.78 3.62
N GLU A 84 7.61 -25.15 2.82
CA GLU A 84 8.54 -26.24 3.14
C GLU A 84 9.27 -25.98 4.47
N ILE A 85 9.87 -24.80 4.63
CA ILE A 85 10.60 -24.40 5.86
C ILE A 85 9.70 -24.47 7.10
N ILE A 86 8.44 -24.04 6.99
CA ILE A 86 7.49 -24.10 8.10
C ILE A 86 7.16 -25.55 8.46
N ILE A 87 6.89 -26.40 7.47
CA ILE A 87 6.60 -27.83 7.69
C ILE A 87 7.81 -28.52 8.33
N ASP A 88 9.01 -28.26 7.80
CA ASP A 88 10.27 -28.76 8.37
C ASP A 88 10.47 -28.31 9.82
N GLY A 89 10.16 -27.05 10.14
CA GLY A 89 10.22 -26.53 11.50
C GLY A 89 9.24 -27.21 12.47
N ILE A 90 8.02 -27.54 12.01
CA ILE A 90 6.98 -28.20 12.82
C ILE A 90 7.34 -29.67 13.08
N PHE A 91 7.67 -30.41 12.02
CA PHE A 91 7.89 -31.86 12.12
C PHE A 91 9.34 -32.24 12.42
N GLY A 92 10.27 -31.28 12.36
CA GLY A 92 11.71 -31.56 12.47
C GLY A 92 12.26 -32.35 11.28
N THR A 93 11.65 -32.19 10.11
CA THR A 93 12.13 -32.77 8.85
C THR A 93 13.14 -31.83 8.18
N HIS A 94 13.77 -32.31 7.11
CA HIS A 94 14.67 -31.50 6.27
C HIS A 94 14.31 -31.75 4.81
N ARG A 95 13.91 -30.69 4.10
CA ARG A 95 13.50 -30.71 2.70
C ARG A 95 12.44 -31.76 2.42
N ILE A 96 11.33 -31.71 3.16
CA ILE A 96 10.26 -32.71 3.07
C ILE A 96 9.70 -32.90 1.64
N PHE A 97 9.78 -31.89 0.77
CA PHE A 97 9.31 -31.99 -0.61
C PHE A 97 10.35 -32.54 -1.60
N ALA A 98 11.61 -32.73 -1.20
CA ALA A 98 12.66 -33.24 -2.08
C ALA A 98 12.32 -34.63 -2.64
N LYS A 99 11.92 -35.57 -1.78
CA LYS A 99 11.60 -36.95 -2.20
C LYS A 99 10.32 -37.05 -3.05
N PRO A 100 9.18 -36.42 -2.67
CA PRO A 100 7.96 -36.47 -3.47
C PRO A 100 8.07 -35.78 -4.84
N LEU A 101 8.83 -34.68 -4.96
CA LEU A 101 8.91 -33.88 -6.19
C LEU A 101 10.09 -34.26 -7.12
N GLY A 102 11.12 -34.95 -6.61
CA GLY A 102 12.23 -35.45 -7.43
C GLY A 102 12.93 -34.34 -8.24
N SER A 103 13.06 -34.53 -9.57
CA SER A 103 13.74 -33.55 -10.44
C SER A 103 13.04 -32.18 -10.50
N PHE A 104 11.73 -32.12 -10.26
CA PHE A 104 11.00 -30.85 -10.19
C PHE A 104 11.44 -30.03 -8.97
N TYR A 105 11.80 -30.69 -7.86
CA TYR A 105 12.37 -30.03 -6.69
C TYR A 105 13.68 -29.31 -7.03
N THR A 106 14.59 -30.01 -7.73
CA THR A 106 15.87 -29.44 -8.20
C THR A 106 15.66 -28.19 -9.04
N PHE A 107 14.68 -28.21 -9.96
CA PHE A 107 14.31 -27.03 -10.74
C PHE A 107 13.80 -25.89 -9.87
N LEU A 108 12.93 -26.18 -8.90
CA LEU A 108 12.38 -25.17 -7.99
C LEU A 108 13.47 -24.50 -7.15
N ILE A 109 14.36 -25.29 -6.54
CA ILE A 109 15.47 -24.74 -5.74
C ILE A 109 16.38 -23.87 -6.61
N ALA A 110 16.76 -24.33 -7.81
CA ALA A 110 17.57 -23.54 -8.72
C ALA A 110 16.88 -22.21 -9.11
N ALA A 111 15.56 -22.22 -9.31
CA ALA A 111 14.77 -21.02 -9.56
C ALA A 111 14.74 -20.07 -8.35
N PHE A 112 14.56 -20.60 -7.14
CA PHE A 112 14.59 -19.82 -5.90
C PHE A 112 15.94 -19.14 -5.69
N GLU A 113 17.06 -19.82 -5.98
CA GLU A 113 18.40 -19.25 -5.84
C GLU A 113 18.63 -18.05 -6.77
N TRP A 114 18.29 -18.20 -8.06
CA TRP A 114 18.41 -17.10 -9.02
C TRP A 114 17.49 -15.93 -8.67
N LEU A 115 16.28 -16.21 -8.19
CA LEU A 115 15.35 -15.18 -7.72
C LEU A 115 15.89 -14.47 -6.47
N ALA A 116 16.41 -15.20 -5.49
CA ALA A 116 16.99 -14.63 -4.27
C ALA A 116 18.17 -13.69 -4.59
N LEU A 117 19.08 -14.10 -5.49
CA LEU A 117 20.16 -13.25 -5.96
C LEU A 117 19.63 -11.99 -6.68
N SER A 118 18.63 -12.16 -7.55
CA SER A 118 18.01 -11.05 -8.28
C SER A 118 17.32 -10.05 -7.34
N ILE A 119 16.70 -10.53 -6.25
CA ILE A 119 16.12 -9.70 -5.20
C ILE A 119 17.20 -8.88 -4.49
N ILE A 120 18.29 -9.50 -4.05
CA ILE A 120 19.40 -8.80 -3.40
C ILE A 120 19.93 -7.67 -4.29
N LEU A 121 20.15 -7.95 -5.58
CA LEU A 121 20.60 -6.95 -6.55
C LEU A 121 19.55 -5.84 -6.73
N ALA A 122 18.26 -6.18 -6.85
CA ALA A 122 17.19 -5.21 -6.99
C ALA A 122 17.10 -4.28 -5.76
N CYS A 123 17.21 -4.83 -4.55
CA CYS A 123 17.17 -4.08 -3.30
C CYS A 123 18.39 -3.15 -3.17
N ALA A 124 19.59 -3.63 -3.54
CA ALA A 124 20.79 -2.80 -3.59
C ALA A 124 20.62 -1.62 -4.56
N ILE A 125 20.08 -1.85 -5.76
CA ILE A 125 19.80 -0.77 -6.73
C ILE A 125 18.73 0.19 -6.18
N PHE A 126 17.69 -0.31 -5.50
CA PHE A 126 16.70 0.57 -4.86
C PHE A 126 17.30 1.43 -3.76
N LEU A 127 18.21 0.89 -2.94
CA LEU A 127 18.95 1.64 -1.93
C LEU A 127 19.83 2.73 -2.56
N ILE A 128 20.55 2.42 -3.64
CA ILE A 128 21.36 3.39 -4.38
C ILE A 128 20.47 4.51 -4.94
N ARG A 129 19.36 4.15 -5.61
CA ARG A 129 18.42 5.13 -6.19
C ARG A 129 17.81 6.04 -5.13
N ARG A 130 17.58 5.53 -3.92
CA ARG A 130 16.96 6.28 -2.83
C ARG A 130 17.96 7.18 -2.10
N ASN A 131 19.13 6.65 -1.73
CA ASN A 131 20.06 7.30 -0.81
C ASN A 131 21.21 8.04 -1.53
N VAL A 132 21.63 7.55 -2.70
CA VAL A 132 22.75 8.14 -3.47
C VAL A 132 22.24 9.07 -4.57
N ILE A 133 21.35 8.59 -5.45
CA ILE A 133 20.83 9.39 -6.59
C ILE A 133 19.87 10.51 -6.12
N ARG A 134 19.24 10.32 -4.95
CA ARG A 134 18.34 11.30 -4.31
C ARG A 134 17.20 11.81 -5.21
N ILE A 135 16.36 10.90 -5.71
CA ILE A 135 15.21 11.26 -6.54
C ILE A 135 14.27 12.23 -5.80
N LYS A 136 13.96 13.41 -6.38
CA LYS A 136 13.16 14.50 -5.78
C LYS A 136 11.92 14.04 -5.01
N ARG A 137 11.11 13.13 -5.58
CA ARG A 137 9.87 12.66 -4.94
C ARG A 137 10.10 11.91 -3.61
N PHE A 138 11.30 11.41 -3.33
CA PHE A 138 11.64 10.75 -2.06
C PHE A 138 12.13 11.73 -0.97
N PHE A 139 12.23 13.02 -1.29
CA PHE A 139 12.68 14.09 -0.41
C PHE A 139 11.66 15.25 -0.37
N GLY A 140 10.38 14.94 -0.55
CA GLY A 140 9.29 15.90 -0.36
C GLY A 140 9.12 16.30 1.11
N VAL A 141 8.35 17.35 1.37
CA VAL A 141 8.09 17.90 2.72
C VAL A 141 7.47 16.87 3.67
N GLU A 142 6.68 15.94 3.12
CA GLU A 142 6.03 14.84 3.85
C GLU A 142 6.97 13.66 4.12
N MET A 143 8.14 13.60 3.47
CA MET A 143 9.11 12.51 3.64
C MET A 143 10.04 12.81 4.83
N THR A 144 9.45 12.88 6.03
CA THR A 144 10.15 13.06 7.31
C THR A 144 11.02 11.84 7.66
N ALA A 145 11.60 11.82 8.87
CA ALA A 145 12.54 10.77 9.28
C ALA A 145 11.96 9.35 9.12
N TRP A 146 10.76 9.10 9.66
CA TRP A 146 10.16 7.76 9.68
C TRP A 146 9.79 7.22 8.29
N PRO A 147 8.99 7.92 7.46
CA PRO A 147 8.70 7.49 6.08
C PRO A 147 9.96 7.25 5.26
N ARG A 148 11.05 7.99 5.51
CA ARG A 148 12.31 7.81 4.81
C ARG A 148 13.06 6.56 5.27
N SER A 149 13.21 6.38 6.59
CA SER A 149 13.93 5.24 7.17
C SER A 149 13.20 3.92 6.96
N ASP A 150 11.86 3.90 7.02
CA ASP A 150 11.05 2.69 6.85
C ASP A 150 11.38 1.96 5.53
N ALA A 151 11.49 2.71 4.43
CA ALA A 151 11.85 2.11 3.14
C ALA A 151 13.26 1.51 3.13
N ASN A 152 14.20 2.07 3.88
CA ASN A 152 15.55 1.52 4.00
C ASN A 152 15.54 0.25 4.87
N TYR A 153 14.80 0.25 5.98
CA TYR A 153 14.67 -0.92 6.84
C TYR A 153 14.11 -2.12 6.08
N ILE A 154 13.06 -1.93 5.29
CA ILE A 154 12.49 -2.99 4.43
C ILE A 154 13.56 -3.57 3.50
N LEU A 155 14.31 -2.72 2.79
CA LEU A 155 15.33 -3.18 1.85
C LEU A 155 16.50 -3.89 2.55
N TYR A 156 16.88 -3.45 3.76
CA TYR A 156 17.88 -4.14 4.56
C TYR A 156 17.39 -5.50 5.05
N PHE A 157 16.14 -5.59 5.53
CA PHE A 157 15.51 -6.85 5.92
C PHE A 157 15.49 -7.84 4.75
N GLU A 158 15.05 -7.40 3.57
CA GLU A 158 15.02 -8.25 2.37
C GLU A 158 16.42 -8.77 2.00
N ILE A 159 17.44 -7.92 2.01
CA ILE A 159 18.82 -8.34 1.73
C ILE A 159 19.31 -9.36 2.77
N ILE A 160 19.08 -9.12 4.06
CA ILE A 160 19.49 -10.03 5.14
C ILE A 160 18.78 -11.38 4.99
N LEU A 161 17.47 -11.38 4.73
CA LEU A 161 16.68 -12.60 4.59
C LEU A 161 17.13 -13.42 3.37
N MET A 162 17.31 -12.79 2.21
CA MET A 162 17.77 -13.49 1.01
C MET A 162 19.23 -13.97 1.13
N SER A 163 20.07 -13.23 1.85
CA SER A 163 21.45 -13.66 2.13
C SER A 163 21.47 -14.85 3.09
N ALA A 164 20.66 -14.83 4.16
CA ALA A 164 20.51 -15.98 5.06
C ALA A 164 20.01 -17.21 4.33
N PHE A 165 19.05 -17.04 3.41
CA PHE A 165 18.56 -18.11 2.55
C PHE A 165 19.65 -18.74 1.69
N LEU A 166 20.43 -17.95 0.95
CA LEU A 166 21.53 -18.44 0.13
C LEU A 166 22.66 -19.07 0.96
N LEU A 167 22.96 -18.50 2.13
CA LEU A 167 24.01 -19.05 3.02
C LEU A 167 23.58 -20.37 3.67
N MET A 168 22.29 -20.51 4.01
CA MET A 168 21.70 -21.78 4.45
C MET A 168 21.85 -22.85 3.35
N ASN A 169 21.46 -22.53 2.11
CA ASN A 169 21.59 -23.46 0.98
C ASN A 169 23.06 -23.78 0.65
N ALA A 170 23.97 -22.82 0.76
CA ALA A 170 25.40 -23.05 0.54
C ALA A 170 26.00 -24.01 1.58
N ALA A 171 25.59 -23.87 2.84
CA ALA A 171 26.03 -24.77 3.90
C ALA A 171 25.47 -26.19 3.72
N ASP A 172 24.19 -26.30 3.37
CA ASP A 172 23.52 -27.59 3.08
C ASP A 172 24.11 -28.29 1.85
N TYR A 173 24.40 -27.52 0.78
CA TYR A 173 25.08 -28.03 -0.41
C TYR A 173 26.47 -28.59 -0.07
N ARG A 174 27.29 -27.82 0.67
CA ARG A 174 28.64 -28.25 1.06
C ARG A 174 28.60 -29.49 1.98
N LEU A 175 27.66 -29.54 2.93
CA LEU A 175 27.47 -30.67 3.82
C LEU A 175 27.11 -31.94 3.04
N THR A 176 26.23 -31.83 2.05
CA THR A 176 25.83 -32.94 1.17
C THR A 176 27.02 -33.48 0.38
N GLN A 177 27.85 -32.59 -0.18
CA GLN A 177 29.05 -32.95 -0.93
C GLN A 177 30.05 -33.73 -0.07
N LEU A 178 30.28 -33.30 1.17
CA LEU A 178 31.19 -34.00 2.10
C LEU A 178 30.64 -35.33 2.62
N THR A 179 29.32 -35.48 2.71
CA THR A 179 28.68 -36.66 3.31
C THR A 179 28.36 -37.75 2.28
N TYR A 180 27.94 -37.37 1.07
CA TYR A 180 27.40 -38.28 0.06
C TYR A 180 28.17 -38.23 -1.28
N GLY A 181 29.19 -37.38 -1.41
CA GLY A 181 30.02 -37.24 -2.61
C GLY A 181 29.44 -36.30 -3.68
N GLU A 182 30.20 -36.06 -4.75
CA GLU A 182 29.89 -35.05 -5.78
C GLU A 182 28.65 -35.33 -6.63
N ALA A 183 28.20 -36.59 -6.67
CA ALA A 183 27.23 -37.10 -7.64
C ALA A 183 25.79 -36.61 -7.44
N LEU A 184 25.43 -35.95 -6.32
CA LEU A 184 24.02 -35.72 -5.98
C LEU A 184 23.47 -34.28 -6.13
N SER A 185 24.26 -33.21 -6.36
CA SER A 185 23.67 -31.87 -6.08
C SER A 185 24.16 -30.60 -6.78
N SER A 186 25.06 -30.61 -7.78
CA SER A 186 25.49 -29.35 -8.41
C SER A 186 24.37 -28.64 -9.19
N ALA A 187 23.41 -29.39 -9.74
CA ALA A 187 22.31 -28.81 -10.53
C ALA A 187 21.22 -28.10 -9.70
N ALA A 188 21.11 -28.39 -8.40
CA ALA A 188 20.09 -27.79 -7.53
C ALA A 188 20.48 -26.39 -7.03
N PHE A 189 21.78 -26.12 -6.89
CA PHE A 189 22.29 -24.95 -6.15
C PHE A 189 23.21 -24.06 -7.00
N PRO A 190 22.70 -23.42 -8.06
CA PRO A 190 23.51 -22.65 -9.01
C PRO A 190 24.23 -21.44 -8.39
N VAL A 191 23.65 -20.81 -7.36
CA VAL A 191 24.26 -19.64 -6.70
C VAL A 191 25.03 -20.08 -5.46
N SER A 192 24.42 -20.94 -4.66
CA SER A 192 24.99 -21.38 -3.39
C SER A 192 26.24 -22.23 -3.54
N SER A 193 26.41 -22.95 -4.66
CA SER A 193 27.64 -23.70 -4.95
C SER A 193 28.88 -22.80 -5.08
N VAL A 194 28.72 -21.57 -5.58
CA VAL A 194 29.81 -20.59 -5.67
C VAL A 194 30.18 -20.08 -4.27
N ILE A 195 29.17 -19.79 -3.45
CA ILE A 195 29.35 -19.31 -2.07
C ILE A 195 29.95 -20.40 -1.17
N ALA A 196 29.59 -21.67 -1.41
CA ALA A 196 29.99 -22.82 -0.59
C ALA A 196 31.52 -23.00 -0.49
N SER A 197 32.28 -22.55 -1.49
CA SER A 197 33.75 -22.57 -1.46
C SER A 197 34.37 -21.69 -0.36
N HIS A 198 33.61 -20.72 0.16
CA HIS A 198 34.04 -19.81 1.22
C HIS A 198 33.55 -20.26 2.62
N LEU A 199 32.82 -21.37 2.71
CA LEU A 199 32.33 -21.91 3.99
C LEU A 199 33.34 -22.88 4.63
N PRO A 200 33.25 -23.10 5.96
CA PRO A 200 34.15 -24.01 6.67
C PRO A 200 34.17 -25.43 6.11
N GLU A 201 35.29 -26.13 6.24
CA GLU A 201 35.44 -27.52 5.77
C GLU A 201 34.91 -28.57 6.76
N SER A 202 34.75 -28.20 8.03
CA SER A 202 34.25 -29.10 9.08
C SER A 202 32.74 -29.31 8.97
N THR A 203 32.30 -30.57 8.91
CA THR A 203 30.87 -30.95 8.89
C THR A 203 30.10 -30.40 10.09
N SER A 204 30.70 -30.39 11.29
CA SER A 204 30.09 -29.81 12.49
C SER A 204 29.87 -28.30 12.35
N SER A 205 30.84 -27.59 11.77
CA SER A 205 30.73 -26.14 11.55
C SER A 205 29.69 -25.80 10.48
N LEU A 206 29.59 -26.62 9.43
CA LEU A 206 28.58 -26.48 8.38
C LEU A 206 27.16 -26.72 8.90
N TYR A 207 26.96 -27.75 9.73
CA TYR A 207 25.67 -28.00 10.38
C TYR A 207 25.24 -26.82 11.26
N LEU A 208 26.17 -26.26 12.05
CA LEU A 208 25.89 -25.08 12.87
C LEU A 208 25.57 -23.85 12.01
N ALA A 209 26.31 -23.62 10.93
CA ALA A 209 26.08 -22.50 10.01
C ALA A 209 24.70 -22.62 9.34
N GLU A 210 24.39 -23.81 8.81
CA GLU A 210 23.11 -24.09 8.15
C GLU A 210 21.94 -23.88 9.11
N ARG A 211 21.99 -24.44 10.34
CA ARG A 211 20.96 -24.21 11.36
C ARG A 211 20.86 -22.75 11.80
N PHE A 212 21.98 -22.05 11.92
CA PHE A 212 21.99 -20.63 12.27
C PHE A 212 21.27 -19.79 11.20
N PHE A 213 21.61 -19.98 9.93
CA PHE A 213 20.98 -19.24 8.83
C PHE A 213 19.52 -19.62 8.62
N TRP A 214 19.17 -20.90 8.81
CA TRP A 214 17.78 -21.35 8.83
C TRP A 214 16.96 -20.61 9.91
N TRP A 215 17.47 -20.56 11.15
CA TRP A 215 16.81 -19.87 12.27
C TRP A 215 16.76 -18.35 12.06
N LEU A 216 17.84 -17.74 11.56
CA LEU A 216 17.91 -16.33 11.23
C LEU A 216 16.86 -15.97 10.18
N HIS A 217 16.74 -16.78 9.13
CA HIS A 217 15.79 -16.55 8.05
C HIS A 217 14.35 -16.66 8.53
N ILE A 218 13.95 -17.77 9.17
CA ILE A 218 12.55 -17.96 9.57
C ILE A 218 12.11 -17.03 10.70
N THR A 219 13.00 -16.76 11.66
CA THR A 219 12.74 -15.75 12.71
C THR A 219 12.63 -14.37 12.10
N GLY A 220 13.50 -14.04 11.15
CA GLY A 220 13.44 -12.78 10.42
C GLY A 220 12.15 -12.61 9.62
N ILE A 221 11.63 -13.67 9.00
CA ILE A 221 10.31 -13.67 8.33
C ILE A 221 9.20 -13.35 9.34
N PHE A 222 9.19 -13.99 10.50
CA PHE A 222 8.15 -13.74 11.52
C PHE A 222 8.22 -12.34 12.13
N ILE A 223 9.43 -11.79 12.30
CA ILE A 223 9.62 -10.39 12.69
C ILE A 223 9.09 -9.47 11.59
N PHE A 224 9.46 -9.71 10.34
CA PHE A 224 9.04 -8.89 9.20
C PHE A 224 7.51 -8.93 9.00
N LEU A 225 6.88 -10.10 9.18
CA LEU A 225 5.42 -10.26 9.18
C LEU A 225 4.76 -9.32 10.20
N ASN A 226 5.30 -9.22 11.40
CA ASN A 226 4.78 -8.34 12.46
C ASN A 226 5.18 -6.87 12.28
N TYR A 227 6.13 -6.58 11.40
CA TYR A 227 6.48 -5.23 10.98
C TYR A 227 5.53 -4.68 9.89
N LEU A 228 4.90 -5.56 9.09
CA LEU A 228 3.99 -5.15 8.01
C LEU A 228 2.91 -4.14 8.46
N PRO A 229 2.16 -4.34 9.56
CA PRO A 229 1.07 -3.44 9.96
C PRO A 229 1.47 -1.98 10.22
N TYR A 230 2.76 -1.71 10.44
CA TYR A 230 3.29 -0.40 10.81
C TYR A 230 4.13 0.25 9.72
N SER A 231 4.37 -0.47 8.61
CA SER A 231 5.27 -0.05 7.54
C SER A 231 4.52 0.17 6.24
N LYS A 232 5.16 0.87 5.30
CA LYS A 232 4.66 0.97 3.93
C LYS A 232 4.62 -0.37 3.19
N HIS A 233 5.28 -1.42 3.73
CA HIS A 233 5.24 -2.75 3.12
C HIS A 233 3.87 -3.43 3.30
N LEU A 234 2.98 -2.91 4.17
CA LEU A 234 1.58 -3.36 4.30
C LEU A 234 0.85 -3.45 2.94
N HIS A 235 1.28 -2.65 1.96
CA HIS A 235 0.70 -2.65 0.62
C HIS A 235 0.71 -4.02 -0.06
N ILE A 236 1.64 -4.93 0.27
CA ILE A 236 1.64 -6.28 -0.32
C ILE A 236 0.37 -7.05 0.03
N LEU A 237 -0.28 -6.72 1.14
CA LEU A 237 -1.56 -7.30 1.56
C LEU A 237 -2.72 -6.43 1.09
N MET A 238 -2.64 -5.11 1.34
CA MET A 238 -3.77 -4.20 1.12
C MET A 238 -4.01 -3.85 -0.36
N ALA A 239 -3.02 -4.00 -1.24
CA ALA A 239 -3.21 -3.72 -2.67
C ALA A 239 -4.30 -4.61 -3.31
N PHE A 240 -4.47 -5.84 -2.85
CA PHE A 240 -5.50 -6.76 -3.35
C PHE A 240 -6.92 -6.25 -3.06
N PRO A 241 -7.37 -6.12 -1.78
CA PRO A 241 -8.71 -5.62 -1.50
C PRO A 241 -8.89 -4.17 -2.01
N ASN A 242 -7.85 -3.33 -1.96
CA ASN A 242 -8.00 -1.95 -2.41
C ASN A 242 -8.30 -1.83 -3.92
N THR A 243 -7.62 -2.64 -4.73
CA THR A 243 -7.84 -2.63 -6.18
C THR A 243 -9.16 -3.28 -6.57
N TYR A 244 -9.60 -4.31 -5.83
CA TYR A 244 -10.95 -4.88 -5.97
C TYR A 244 -12.04 -3.82 -5.73
N TYR A 245 -11.93 -3.04 -4.66
CA TYR A 245 -12.90 -1.98 -4.34
C TYR A 245 -12.66 -0.64 -5.04
N SER A 246 -11.79 -0.59 -6.07
CA SER A 246 -11.56 0.63 -6.83
C SER A 246 -12.80 1.08 -7.64
N SER A 247 -12.88 2.37 -8.00
CA SER A 247 -14.05 2.88 -8.71
C SER A 247 -14.19 2.29 -10.11
N LEU A 248 -15.42 1.90 -10.46
CA LEU A 248 -15.79 1.43 -11.81
C LEU A 248 -16.26 2.58 -12.71
N THR A 249 -16.63 3.71 -12.11
CA THR A 249 -17.03 4.91 -12.83
C THR A 249 -15.83 5.60 -13.49
N PRO A 250 -16.05 6.38 -14.56
CA PRO A 250 -15.05 7.28 -15.09
C PRO A 250 -14.41 8.13 -13.98
N LYS A 251 -13.10 8.30 -14.02
CA LYS A 251 -12.36 9.02 -12.96
C LYS A 251 -12.77 10.49 -12.79
N SER A 252 -13.43 11.05 -13.81
CA SER A 252 -13.94 12.41 -13.82
C SER A 252 -15.31 12.56 -13.18
N GLU A 253 -15.97 11.45 -12.89
CA GLU A 253 -17.25 11.45 -12.22
C GLU A 253 -17.04 11.71 -10.72
N LEU A 254 -17.61 12.81 -10.23
CA LEU A 254 -17.71 13.08 -8.80
C LEU A 254 -19.02 12.48 -8.28
N ASN A 255 -18.98 11.89 -7.10
CA ASN A 255 -20.19 11.42 -6.44
C ASN A 255 -21.09 12.61 -6.08
N ASN A 256 -22.40 12.41 -6.04
CA ASN A 256 -23.32 13.39 -5.45
C ASN A 256 -23.62 12.99 -4.00
N MET A 257 -23.86 13.97 -3.13
CA MET A 257 -24.32 13.67 -1.78
C MET A 257 -25.82 13.34 -1.82
N PRO A 258 -26.26 12.16 -1.33
CA PRO A 258 -27.66 11.78 -1.37
C PRO A 258 -28.58 12.77 -0.64
N SER A 259 -28.13 13.32 0.49
CA SER A 259 -28.88 14.32 1.27
C SER A 259 -29.24 15.55 0.43
N VAL A 260 -28.27 16.12 -0.27
CA VAL A 260 -28.50 17.28 -1.16
C VAL A 260 -29.26 16.88 -2.43
N THR A 261 -28.98 15.70 -2.99
CA THR A 261 -29.64 15.23 -4.21
C THR A 261 -31.14 15.03 -3.99
N ASN A 262 -31.53 14.48 -2.82
CA ASN A 262 -32.92 14.26 -2.48
C ASN A 262 -33.67 15.58 -2.27
N GLU A 263 -33.04 16.56 -1.62
CA GLU A 263 -33.61 17.90 -1.47
C GLU A 263 -33.84 18.57 -2.82
N VAL A 264 -32.82 18.58 -3.70
CA VAL A 264 -32.94 19.15 -5.05
C VAL A 264 -34.04 18.45 -5.86
N LYS A 265 -34.17 17.12 -5.75
CA LYS A 265 -35.25 16.37 -6.42
C LYS A 265 -36.63 16.75 -5.89
N ALA A 266 -36.77 16.92 -4.58
CA ALA A 266 -38.04 17.36 -3.96
C ALA A 266 -38.43 18.77 -4.42
N MET A 267 -37.46 19.65 -4.67
CA MET A 267 -37.70 20.98 -5.23
C MET A 267 -38.11 20.96 -6.72
N LEU A 268 -37.63 19.98 -7.50
CA LEU A 268 -37.89 19.88 -8.94
C LEU A 268 -39.14 19.06 -9.28
N ASP A 269 -39.48 18.07 -8.45
CA ASP A 269 -40.62 17.18 -8.64
C ASP A 269 -41.49 17.15 -7.37
N PRO A 270 -42.65 17.83 -7.36
CA PRO A 270 -43.57 17.83 -6.22
C PRO A 270 -44.10 16.45 -5.81
N GLY A 271 -44.00 15.44 -6.69
CA GLY A 271 -44.37 14.06 -6.40
C GLY A 271 -43.25 13.23 -5.75
N PHE A 272 -42.02 13.74 -5.70
CA PHE A 272 -40.90 13.06 -5.08
C PHE A 272 -40.92 13.27 -3.56
N VAL A 273 -41.17 12.20 -2.82
CA VAL A 273 -41.06 12.20 -1.35
C VAL A 273 -39.64 11.76 -0.99
N PRO A 274 -38.80 12.64 -0.43
CA PRO A 274 -37.47 12.24 0.00
C PRO A 274 -37.60 11.23 1.15
N GLU A 275 -36.81 10.14 1.07
CA GLU A 275 -36.60 9.24 2.20
C GLU A 275 -36.17 10.06 3.42
N PRO A 276 -36.68 9.80 4.64
CA PRO A 276 -36.26 10.49 5.85
C PRO A 276 -34.76 10.23 6.07
N GLY A 277 -33.93 11.15 5.59
CA GLY A 277 -32.48 11.09 5.71
C GLY A 277 -32.04 11.73 7.02
N SER A 278 -31.09 11.10 7.71
CA SER A 278 -30.42 11.73 8.84
C SER A 278 -29.71 13.00 8.38
N THR A 279 -29.87 14.06 9.17
CA THR A 279 -29.10 15.31 9.10
C THR A 279 -27.64 15.02 9.50
N GLY A 280 -26.91 14.30 8.66
CA GLY A 280 -25.46 14.14 8.78
C GLY A 280 -24.74 15.40 8.29
N SER A 281 -23.53 15.65 8.79
CA SER A 281 -22.71 16.74 8.30
C SER A 281 -22.33 16.56 6.83
N PHE A 282 -22.30 17.66 6.10
CA PHE A 282 -21.91 17.71 4.70
C PHE A 282 -20.39 17.60 4.56
N GLY A 283 -19.93 16.70 3.68
CA GLY A 283 -18.50 16.45 3.50
C GLY A 283 -17.84 15.77 4.71
N ALA A 284 -16.56 16.06 4.91
CA ALA A 284 -15.75 15.50 5.99
C ALA A 284 -14.95 16.58 6.72
N ARG A 285 -15.02 16.57 8.06
CA ARG A 285 -14.15 17.38 8.92
C ARG A 285 -12.97 16.55 9.42
N ASP A 286 -13.24 15.32 9.84
CA ASP A 286 -12.25 14.38 10.36
C ASP A 286 -12.35 12.99 9.69
N VAL A 287 -11.41 12.08 10.01
CA VAL A 287 -11.31 10.74 9.39
C VAL A 287 -12.56 9.88 9.55
N THR A 288 -13.35 10.06 10.61
CA THR A 288 -14.61 9.32 10.81
C THR A 288 -15.73 9.77 9.86
N ASP A 289 -15.60 10.97 9.27
CA ASP A 289 -16.56 11.47 8.28
C ASP A 289 -16.27 10.96 6.86
N LEU A 290 -15.04 10.49 6.62
CA LEU A 290 -14.66 9.90 5.34
C LEU A 290 -15.27 8.51 5.18
N SER A 291 -15.43 8.05 3.95
CA SER A 291 -15.86 6.68 3.69
C SER A 291 -14.82 5.65 4.12
N TRP A 292 -15.26 4.44 4.47
CA TRP A 292 -14.35 3.33 4.76
C TRP A 292 -13.37 3.06 3.61
N LYS A 293 -13.78 3.33 2.36
CA LYS A 293 -12.92 3.15 1.18
C LYS A 293 -11.78 4.16 1.14
N SER A 294 -12.05 5.42 1.50
CA SER A 294 -11.02 6.46 1.62
C SER A 294 -10.01 6.13 2.72
N LEU A 295 -10.47 5.55 3.82
CA LEU A 295 -9.60 5.08 4.91
C LEU A 295 -8.75 3.87 4.50
N MET A 296 -9.33 2.92 3.76
CA MET A 296 -8.59 1.79 3.18
C MET A 296 -7.49 2.26 2.22
N ASP A 297 -7.81 3.26 1.38
CA ASP A 297 -6.85 3.86 0.47
C ASP A 297 -5.65 4.47 1.22
N ALA A 298 -5.90 5.10 2.37
CA ALA A 298 -4.86 5.69 3.21
C ALA A 298 -3.89 4.64 3.76
N TYR A 299 -4.40 3.51 4.28
CA TYR A 299 -3.56 2.37 4.71
C TYR A 299 -2.84 1.68 3.54
N THR A 300 -3.40 1.72 2.33
CA THR A 300 -2.80 1.09 1.14
C THR A 300 -1.68 1.94 0.52
N CYS A 301 -1.59 3.22 0.90
CA CYS A 301 -0.61 4.15 0.31
C CYS A 301 0.83 3.64 0.51
N THR A 302 1.52 3.41 -0.61
CA THR A 302 2.92 2.95 -0.63
C THR A 302 3.94 4.06 -0.42
N GLU A 303 3.48 5.31 -0.31
CA GLU A 303 4.33 6.51 -0.21
C GLU A 303 5.30 6.70 -1.40
N CYS A 304 5.03 6.04 -2.54
CA CYS A 304 5.92 6.04 -3.70
C CYS A 304 6.09 7.42 -4.38
N GLY A 305 5.17 8.36 -4.10
CA GLY A 305 5.23 9.74 -4.59
C GLY A 305 4.91 9.92 -6.08
N ARG A 306 4.38 8.89 -6.76
CA ARG A 306 3.95 9.01 -8.16
C ARG A 306 2.82 10.02 -8.35
N CYS A 307 1.84 10.00 -7.46
CA CYS A 307 0.73 10.95 -7.50
C CYS A 307 1.21 12.40 -7.30
N THR A 308 2.22 12.62 -6.46
CA THR A 308 2.87 13.92 -6.27
C THR A 308 3.68 14.35 -7.48
N SER A 309 4.50 13.45 -8.05
CA SER A 309 5.36 13.79 -9.20
C SER A 309 4.59 14.10 -10.48
N GLU A 310 3.35 13.64 -10.60
CA GLU A 310 2.47 13.88 -11.75
C GLU A 310 1.41 14.97 -11.45
N CYS A 311 1.42 15.58 -10.26
CA CYS A 311 0.44 16.59 -9.87
C CYS A 311 0.83 17.97 -10.43
N PRO A 312 0.03 18.60 -11.32
CA PRO A 312 0.35 19.91 -11.89
C PRO A 312 0.50 21.02 -10.83
N ALA A 313 -0.32 20.97 -9.78
CA ALA A 313 -0.23 21.92 -8.67
C ALA A 313 1.10 21.79 -7.92
N ASN A 314 1.55 20.56 -7.65
CA ASN A 314 2.84 20.33 -6.98
C ASN A 314 4.02 20.76 -7.87
N ILE A 315 3.95 20.44 -9.17
CA ILE A 315 5.00 20.77 -10.14
C ILE A 315 5.20 22.30 -10.23
N THR A 316 4.12 23.07 -10.13
CA THR A 316 4.13 24.54 -10.17
C THR A 316 4.49 25.19 -8.82
N GLY A 317 4.84 24.41 -7.79
CA GLY A 317 5.29 24.90 -6.49
C GLY A 317 4.17 25.17 -5.47
N LYS A 318 2.92 24.79 -5.76
CA LYS A 318 1.83 24.85 -4.76
C LYS A 318 2.01 23.75 -3.71
N LEU A 319 1.41 23.96 -2.53
CA LEU A 319 1.57 23.06 -1.38
C LEU A 319 0.98 21.66 -1.57
N LEU A 320 0.03 21.48 -2.49
CA LEU A 320 -0.64 20.19 -2.68
C LEU A 320 0.35 19.06 -3.03
N SER A 321 0.40 18.04 -2.17
CA SER A 321 0.93 16.72 -2.49
C SER A 321 -0.16 15.68 -2.28
N PRO A 322 -0.70 15.03 -3.34
CA PRO A 322 -1.71 13.99 -3.17
C PRO A 322 -1.22 12.80 -2.35
N ARG A 323 0.11 12.56 -2.28
CA ARG A 323 0.68 11.58 -1.35
C ARG A 323 0.51 12.03 0.09
N LYS A 324 0.82 13.29 0.40
CA LYS A 324 0.70 13.85 1.74
C LYS A 324 -0.74 13.72 2.26
N ILE A 325 -1.75 14.02 1.44
CA ILE A 325 -3.17 13.81 1.77
C ILE A 325 -3.45 12.38 2.26
N MET A 326 -2.89 11.36 1.60
CA MET A 326 -3.08 9.96 2.03
C MET A 326 -2.31 9.63 3.31
N MET A 327 -1.07 10.15 3.44
CA MET A 327 -0.23 9.92 4.62
C MET A 327 -0.85 10.56 5.85
N ASP A 328 -1.26 11.82 5.76
CA ASP A 328 -1.89 12.56 6.85
C ASP A 328 -3.21 11.93 7.28
N THR A 329 -4.03 11.48 6.32
CA THR A 329 -5.26 10.72 6.61
C THR A 329 -4.95 9.43 7.37
N ARG A 330 -3.94 8.66 6.95
CA ARG A 330 -3.54 7.42 7.62
C ARG A 330 -3.00 7.71 9.02
N ASP A 331 -2.17 8.73 9.17
CA ASP A 331 -1.52 9.07 10.43
C ASP A 331 -2.56 9.58 11.44
N ARG A 332 -3.49 10.45 11.01
CA ARG A 332 -4.67 10.85 11.82
C ARG A 332 -5.52 9.66 12.23
N LEU A 333 -5.83 8.76 11.30
CA LEU A 333 -6.65 7.57 11.58
C LEU A 333 -5.96 6.59 12.54
N THR A 334 -4.64 6.45 12.41
CA THR A 334 -3.84 5.60 13.30
C THR A 334 -3.77 6.20 14.69
N GLU A 335 -3.56 7.51 14.80
CA GLU A 335 -3.60 8.25 16.08
C GLU A 335 -4.96 8.12 16.75
N PHE A 336 -6.04 8.38 16.00
CA PHE A 336 -7.42 8.27 16.49
C PHE A 336 -7.71 6.84 16.98
N GLY A 337 -7.38 5.82 16.17
CA GLY A 337 -7.56 4.42 16.53
C GLY A 337 -6.78 4.02 17.79
N ARG A 338 -5.56 4.50 17.97
CA ARG A 338 -4.76 4.25 19.18
C ARG A 338 -5.39 4.91 20.41
N ASN A 339 -5.89 6.13 20.27
CA ASN A 339 -6.54 6.85 21.36
C ASN A 339 -7.83 6.14 21.81
N LEU A 340 -8.61 5.61 20.86
CA LEU A 340 -9.78 4.77 21.17
C LEU A 340 -9.39 3.52 21.98
N ASP A 341 -8.29 2.84 21.63
CA ASP A 341 -7.82 1.66 22.35
C ASP A 341 -7.41 1.98 23.80
N MET A 342 -6.82 3.16 24.03
CA MET A 342 -6.29 3.56 25.34
C MET A 342 -7.32 4.23 26.25
N ARG A 343 -8.28 4.97 25.68
CA ARG A 343 -9.15 5.90 26.42
C ARG A 343 -10.64 5.68 26.19
N GLY A 344 -11.02 4.75 25.32
CA GLY A 344 -12.42 4.45 25.00
C GLY A 344 -13.03 5.37 23.93
N SER A 345 -14.30 5.12 23.59
CA SER A 345 -15.02 5.77 22.48
C SER A 345 -15.41 7.22 22.72
N GLU A 346 -15.43 7.66 23.98
CA GLU A 346 -15.83 9.03 24.36
C GLU A 346 -14.67 10.03 24.30
N TYR A 347 -13.45 9.55 24.06
CA TYR A 347 -12.27 10.40 24.03
C TYR A 347 -12.23 11.28 22.77
N ASN A 348 -12.07 12.59 22.99
CA ASN A 348 -11.87 13.58 21.94
C ASN A 348 -10.52 14.29 22.18
N ASP A 349 -9.62 14.26 21.20
CA ASP A 349 -8.31 14.94 21.26
C ASP A 349 -8.34 16.40 20.78
N GLY A 350 -9.51 16.89 20.37
CA GLY A 350 -9.71 18.25 19.83
C GLY A 350 -9.13 18.44 18.43
N LYS A 351 -8.53 17.41 17.83
CA LYS A 351 -7.90 17.48 16.52
C LYS A 351 -8.84 17.02 15.42
N ASN A 352 -8.63 17.51 14.21
CA ASN A 352 -9.38 17.14 13.02
C ASN A 352 -8.43 16.88 11.85
N LEU A 353 -8.84 16.06 10.88
CA LEU A 353 -8.08 15.90 9.64
C LEU A 353 -7.88 17.24 8.92
N LEU A 354 -8.94 18.05 8.84
CA LEU A 354 -8.87 19.40 8.32
C LEU A 354 -8.24 20.37 9.33
N ASP A 355 -7.40 21.28 8.84
CA ASP A 355 -6.68 22.33 9.56
C ASP A 355 -5.55 21.86 10.50
N ASP A 356 -5.66 20.71 11.19
CA ASP A 356 -4.54 20.20 12.02
C ASP A 356 -3.53 19.34 11.24
N TYR A 357 -3.98 18.59 10.23
CA TYR A 357 -3.12 17.72 9.41
C TYR A 357 -3.05 18.18 7.96
N ILE A 358 -4.22 18.47 7.38
CA ILE A 358 -4.37 18.92 5.99
C ILE A 358 -4.87 20.37 5.99
N THR A 359 -4.09 21.25 5.40
CA THR A 359 -4.41 22.69 5.34
C THR A 359 -5.40 23.00 4.22
N ARG A 360 -6.15 24.10 4.38
CA ARG A 360 -7.06 24.62 3.35
C ARG A 360 -6.34 24.95 2.04
N GLU A 361 -5.13 25.49 2.12
CA GLU A 361 -4.34 25.83 0.92
C GLU A 361 -4.01 24.59 0.09
N GLU A 362 -3.62 23.48 0.73
CA GLU A 362 -3.33 22.22 0.05
C GLU A 362 -4.55 21.71 -0.72
N ILE A 363 -5.72 21.66 -0.07
CA ILE A 363 -6.93 21.16 -0.73
C ILE A 363 -7.41 22.11 -1.82
N TRP A 364 -7.33 23.44 -1.66
CA TRP A 364 -7.77 24.42 -2.67
C TRP A 364 -6.82 24.52 -3.87
N ALA A 365 -5.56 24.10 -3.73
CA ALA A 365 -4.65 23.98 -4.87
C ALA A 365 -5.03 22.86 -5.87
N CYS A 366 -5.88 21.91 -5.48
CA CYS A 366 -6.33 20.82 -6.35
C CYS A 366 -7.23 21.34 -7.50
N THR A 367 -6.87 21.05 -8.74
CA THR A 367 -7.67 21.43 -9.93
C THR A 367 -8.59 20.31 -10.42
N THR A 368 -8.76 19.24 -9.63
CA THR A 368 -9.58 18.06 -9.98
C THR A 368 -9.23 17.41 -11.34
N CYS A 369 -7.97 17.54 -11.77
CA CYS A 369 -7.47 17.01 -13.04
C CYS A 369 -7.20 15.48 -13.05
N GLN A 370 -7.32 14.81 -11.90
CA GLN A 370 -7.18 13.35 -11.73
C GLN A 370 -5.83 12.73 -12.13
N ALA A 371 -4.78 13.53 -12.32
CA ALA A 371 -3.44 13.02 -12.62
C ALA A 371 -2.97 12.00 -11.56
N CYS A 372 -3.29 12.25 -10.29
CA CYS A 372 -3.00 11.34 -9.17
C CYS A 372 -3.67 9.96 -9.33
N LEU A 373 -4.95 9.89 -9.70
CA LEU A 373 -5.71 8.65 -9.90
C LEU A 373 -5.22 7.88 -11.13
N LYS A 374 -4.73 8.58 -12.15
CA LYS A 374 -4.09 7.96 -13.32
C LYS A 374 -2.74 7.36 -12.96
N ALA A 375 -1.92 8.09 -12.21
CA ALA A 375 -0.56 7.71 -11.85
C ALA A 375 -0.46 6.62 -10.78
N CYS A 376 -1.45 6.51 -9.88
CA CYS A 376 -1.40 5.57 -8.76
C CYS A 376 -1.39 4.10 -9.24
N PRO A 377 -0.37 3.29 -8.86
CA PRO A 377 -0.26 1.91 -9.31
C PRO A 377 -1.32 0.98 -8.71
N VAL A 378 -1.85 1.32 -7.53
CA VAL A 378 -2.79 0.49 -6.75
C VAL A 378 -4.18 1.14 -6.63
N ASN A 379 -4.52 2.01 -7.58
CA ASN A 379 -5.86 2.63 -7.73
C ASN A 379 -6.40 3.41 -6.52
N ILE A 380 -5.52 4.02 -5.72
CA ILE A 380 -5.90 4.94 -4.64
C ILE A 380 -6.46 6.25 -5.19
N ASP A 381 -7.47 6.79 -4.50
CA ASP A 381 -8.13 8.05 -4.81
C ASP A 381 -7.94 9.12 -3.71
N PRO A 382 -6.87 9.94 -3.76
CA PRO A 382 -6.72 11.08 -2.85
C PRO A 382 -7.72 12.21 -3.12
N MET A 383 -8.33 12.24 -4.32
CA MET A 383 -9.23 13.32 -4.71
C MET A 383 -10.56 13.22 -3.96
N ALA A 384 -11.05 12.00 -3.70
CA ALA A 384 -12.25 11.76 -2.88
C ALA A 384 -12.15 12.48 -1.52
N ILE A 385 -11.04 12.31 -0.81
CA ILE A 385 -10.77 12.98 0.47
C ILE A 385 -10.76 14.50 0.31
N ILE A 386 -10.04 15.02 -0.70
CA ILE A 386 -9.97 16.47 -0.96
C ILE A 386 -11.36 17.07 -1.21
N ILE A 387 -12.21 16.37 -1.98
CA ILE A 387 -13.57 16.84 -2.29
C ILE A 387 -14.44 16.86 -1.04
N ASP A 388 -14.38 15.82 -0.18
CA ASP A 388 -15.17 15.80 1.05
C ASP A 388 -14.71 16.86 2.05
N LEU A 389 -13.40 17.14 2.15
CA LEU A 389 -12.89 18.25 2.96
C LEU A 389 -13.38 19.62 2.43
N ARG A 390 -13.39 19.81 1.11
CA ARG A 390 -13.92 21.04 0.48
C ARG A 390 -15.43 21.19 0.72
N ARG A 391 -16.18 20.09 0.61
CA ARG A 391 -17.62 20.06 0.88
C ARG A 391 -17.94 20.56 2.28
N TYR A 392 -17.19 20.10 3.28
CA TYR A 392 -17.33 20.55 4.66
C TYR A 392 -17.10 22.07 4.78
N ILE A 393 -15.99 22.58 4.25
CA ILE A 393 -15.68 24.02 4.31
C ILE A 393 -16.76 24.89 3.66
N VAL A 394 -17.31 24.43 2.52
CA VAL A 394 -18.31 25.19 1.77
C VAL A 394 -19.66 25.13 2.48
N MET A 395 -20.15 23.93 2.81
CA MET A 395 -21.54 23.73 3.22
C MET A 395 -21.76 23.81 4.74
N GLU A 396 -20.75 23.47 5.56
CA GLU A 396 -20.86 23.55 7.02
C GLU A 396 -20.28 24.86 7.56
N GLU A 397 -19.16 25.33 7.00
CA GLU A 397 -18.50 26.54 7.51
C GLU A 397 -18.78 27.80 6.69
N SER A 398 -19.31 27.70 5.47
CA SER A 398 -19.46 28.83 4.54
C SER A 398 -18.15 29.60 4.28
N LYS A 399 -17.01 28.91 4.30
CA LYS A 399 -15.65 29.51 4.24
C LYS A 399 -14.90 29.18 2.94
N ALA A 400 -15.59 29.14 1.79
CA ALA A 400 -14.91 28.97 0.51
C ALA A 400 -14.02 30.19 0.16
N PRO A 401 -12.98 30.02 -0.69
CA PRO A 401 -12.21 31.14 -1.21
C PRO A 401 -13.10 32.21 -1.87
N SER A 402 -12.74 33.48 -1.72
CA SER A 402 -13.54 34.62 -2.23
C SER A 402 -13.82 34.52 -3.73
N SER A 403 -12.86 34.05 -4.53
CA SER A 403 -13.03 33.82 -5.97
C SER A 403 -14.12 32.78 -6.28
N ILE A 404 -14.24 31.75 -5.44
CA ILE A 404 -15.25 30.69 -5.58
C ILE A 404 -16.61 31.18 -5.10
N ASN A 405 -16.68 31.91 -3.99
CA ASN A 405 -17.93 32.54 -3.55
C ASN A 405 -18.46 33.52 -4.59
N ASN A 406 -17.60 34.33 -5.20
CA ASN A 406 -17.97 35.23 -6.29
C ASN A 406 -18.51 34.44 -7.49
N MET A 407 -17.88 33.31 -7.83
CA MET A 407 -18.36 32.43 -8.89
C MET A 407 -19.74 31.84 -8.55
N PHE A 408 -19.95 31.33 -7.34
CA PHE A 408 -21.25 30.80 -6.91
C PHE A 408 -22.35 31.86 -6.97
N ASN A 409 -22.09 33.06 -6.45
CA ASN A 409 -23.02 34.19 -6.56
C ASN A 409 -23.32 34.56 -8.02
N ASN A 410 -22.33 34.51 -8.91
CA ASN A 410 -22.56 34.78 -10.33
C ASN A 410 -23.41 33.69 -10.99
N ILE A 411 -23.18 32.42 -10.65
CA ILE A 411 -23.95 31.29 -11.19
C ILE A 411 -25.40 31.39 -10.72
N GLU A 412 -25.63 31.68 -9.44
CA GLU A 412 -26.97 31.83 -8.87
C GLU A 412 -27.73 32.99 -9.52
N ASN A 413 -27.10 34.16 -9.66
CA ASN A 413 -27.79 35.37 -10.12
C ASN A 413 -27.85 35.50 -11.66
N ASN A 414 -26.86 34.98 -12.39
CA ASN A 414 -26.71 35.21 -13.83
C ASN A 414 -26.67 33.91 -14.66
N ALA A 415 -26.75 32.73 -14.03
CA ALA A 415 -26.56 31.43 -14.68
C ALA A 415 -25.24 31.34 -15.48
N ALA A 416 -24.19 32.04 -15.01
CA ALA A 416 -22.86 32.08 -15.60
C ALA A 416 -21.78 32.25 -14.51
N PRO A 417 -20.58 31.66 -14.64
CA PRO A 417 -19.54 31.76 -13.62
C PRO A 417 -18.89 33.15 -13.53
N TRP A 418 -19.10 33.98 -14.56
CA TRP A 418 -18.61 35.34 -14.64
C TRP A 418 -19.78 36.33 -14.66
N LYS A 419 -19.49 37.57 -14.25
CA LYS A 419 -20.46 38.67 -14.25
C LYS A 419 -20.63 39.24 -15.66
N TYR A 420 -21.46 38.58 -16.48
CA TYR A 420 -21.87 39.08 -17.79
C TYR A 420 -23.38 39.32 -17.83
N SER A 421 -23.84 40.15 -18.77
CA SER A 421 -25.27 40.30 -19.03
C SER A 421 -25.87 38.95 -19.48
N ALA A 422 -27.09 38.65 -19.03
CA ALA A 422 -27.81 37.45 -19.47
C ALA A 422 -27.98 37.39 -21.00
N SER A 423 -28.04 38.55 -21.67
CA SER A 423 -28.07 38.66 -23.15
C SER A 423 -26.82 38.09 -23.82
N ASP A 424 -25.68 38.14 -23.13
CA ASP A 424 -24.36 37.81 -23.68
C ASP A 424 -23.99 36.34 -23.42
N ARG A 425 -24.79 35.62 -22.63
CA ARG A 425 -24.52 34.25 -22.17
C ARG A 425 -24.21 33.27 -23.29
N LEU A 426 -24.83 33.41 -24.47
CA LEU A 426 -24.63 32.52 -25.63
C LEU A 426 -23.55 32.99 -26.61
N ASN A 427 -22.85 34.09 -26.34
CA ASN A 427 -21.85 34.61 -27.27
C ASN A 427 -20.67 33.63 -27.49
N TRP A 428 -20.32 32.82 -26.48
CA TRP A 428 -19.26 31.81 -26.64
C TRP A 428 -19.61 30.73 -27.69
N ALA A 429 -20.90 30.41 -27.86
CA ALA A 429 -21.38 29.40 -28.80
C ALA A 429 -21.50 29.93 -30.25
N LYS A 430 -21.46 31.25 -30.46
CA LYS A 430 -21.62 31.84 -31.80
C LYS A 430 -20.44 31.56 -32.74
N ASN A 431 -19.27 31.23 -32.19
CA ASN A 431 -18.04 30.92 -32.93
C ASN A 431 -17.49 29.52 -32.62
N SER A 432 -18.30 28.63 -32.03
CA SER A 432 -17.92 27.25 -31.65
C SER A 432 -18.23 26.24 -32.74
#